data_AF-A0A7W4NYS1-F1
#
_entry.id   AF-A0A7W4NYS1-F1
#
_cell.length_a   1.000
_cell.length_b   1.000
_cell.length_c   1.000
_cell.angle_alpha   90.00
_cell.angle_beta   90.00
_cell.angle_gamma   90.00
#
_symmetry.space_group_name_H-M   'P 1'
#
loop_
_entity.id
_entity.type
_entity.pdbx_description
1 polymer ?
#
loop_
_entity_poly.entity_id
_entity_poly.type
_entity_poly.pdbx_seq_one_letter_code
_entity_poly.pdbx_strand_id
1 'polypeptide(L)'
;MSEIIAFQRTGRKDDVVWAVVATVGRALRIAEIYPARPAAMADRDWREQQVRAYASFLRQTRQPVPRYSVTPIRRADLPRAWRPLPALGFLRGQFI
;
A
#
# COMPACT_ATOMS: atom_id res chain seq x y z
N MET A 1 16.81 13.05 1.84
CA MET A 1 16.09 13.69 0.72
C MET A 1 14.83 12.90 0.49
N SER A 2 13.67 13.45 0.86
CA SER A 2 12.37 12.79 0.71
C SER A 2 11.71 13.35 -0.55
N GLU A 3 11.63 12.52 -1.59
CA GLU A 3 11.00 12.89 -2.86
C GLU A 3 9.48 12.89 -2.67
N ILE A 4 8.89 14.09 -2.70
CA ILE A 4 7.44 14.29 -2.69
C ILE A 4 6.99 14.20 -4.15
N ILE A 5 6.46 13.03 -4.54
CA ILE A 5 6.00 12.78 -5.92
C ILE A 5 4.77 13.65 -6.19
N ALA A 6 4.95 14.70 -6.99
CA ALA A 6 3.87 15.53 -7.50
C ALA A 6 3.18 14.81 -8.67
N PHE A 7 1.92 14.40 -8.48
CA PHE A 7 1.10 13.72 -9.49
C PHE A 7 0.75 14.66 -10.65
N GLN A 8 1.29 14.42 -11.85
CA GLN A 8 0.96 15.19 -13.07
C GLN A 8 -0.33 14.69 -13.74
N ARG A 9 -1.28 15.60 -13.92
CA ARG A 9 -2.65 15.39 -14.44
C ARG A 9 -2.72 15.37 -15.99
N THR A 10 -2.18 14.36 -16.67
CA THR A 10 -2.58 14.05 -18.07
C THR A 10 -2.55 12.54 -18.38
N GLY A 11 -3.71 11.89 -18.57
CA GLY A 11 -3.82 10.45 -18.84
C GLY A 11 -5.28 10.01 -18.99
N ARG A 12 -5.56 9.15 -20.01
CA ARG A 12 -6.89 8.71 -20.47
C ARG A 12 -7.72 8.10 -19.34
N LYS A 13 -9.05 8.19 -19.46
CA LYS A 13 -10.03 7.77 -18.43
C LYS A 13 -9.94 6.27 -18.06
N ASP A 14 -9.36 5.44 -18.93
CA ASP A 14 -9.14 4.00 -18.74
C ASP A 14 -7.83 3.62 -18.01
N ASP A 15 -6.98 4.60 -17.67
CA ASP A 15 -5.70 4.32 -16.99
C ASP A 15 -5.80 4.35 -15.46
N VAL A 16 -6.99 4.61 -14.92
CA VAL A 16 -7.22 4.72 -13.48
C VAL A 16 -7.41 3.33 -12.87
N VAL A 17 -6.53 2.98 -11.93
CA VAL A 17 -6.60 1.77 -11.12
C VAL A 17 -6.75 2.12 -9.64
N TRP A 18 -7.17 1.16 -8.84
CA TRP A 18 -7.33 1.29 -7.40
C TRP A 18 -6.11 0.74 -6.68
N ALA A 19 -5.33 1.63 -6.07
CA ALA A 19 -4.14 1.25 -5.31
C ALA A 19 -4.50 1.04 -3.85
N VAL A 20 -3.99 -0.05 -3.27
CA VAL A 20 -3.92 -0.23 -1.83
C VAL A 20 -2.59 0.37 -1.37
N VAL A 21 -2.65 1.42 -0.55
CA VAL A 21 -1.48 2.16 -0.07
C VAL A 21 -1.24 1.84 1.39
N ALA A 22 -0.04 1.34 1.68
CA ALA A 22 0.49 1.15 3.02
C ALA A 22 1.18 2.44 3.48
N THR A 23 0.75 2.97 4.62
CA THR A 23 1.43 4.04 5.35
C THR A 23 2.11 3.42 6.57
N VAL A 24 3.44 3.53 6.62
CA VAL A 24 4.26 2.96 7.69
C VAL A 24 5.15 4.07 8.24
N GLY A 25 4.78 4.62 9.40
CA GLY A 25 5.42 5.81 9.95
C GLY A 25 5.27 7.01 9.01
N ARG A 26 6.38 7.48 8.42
CA ARG A 26 6.40 8.59 7.44
C ARG A 26 6.45 8.12 5.98
N ALA A 27 6.56 6.83 5.73
CA ALA A 27 6.66 6.27 4.40
C ALA A 27 5.28 5.89 3.86
N LEU A 28 5.01 6.25 2.61
CA LEU A 28 3.86 5.78 1.82
C LEU A 28 4.37 4.85 0.73
N ARG A 29 3.77 3.66 0.61
CA ARG A 29 4.10 2.67 -0.41
C ARG A 29 2.84 2.05 -0.98
N ILE A 30 2.84 1.80 -2.29
CA ILE A 30 1.76 1.09 -2.96
C ILE A 30 1.97 -0.40 -2.70
N ALA A 31 1.03 -1.01 -1.98
CA ALA A 31 1.07 -2.42 -1.64
C ALA A 31 0.61 -3.30 -2.81
N GLU A 32 -0.49 -2.92 -3.47
CA GLU A 32 -1.05 -3.65 -4.61
C GLU A 32 -1.95 -2.73 -5.43
N ILE A 33 -2.22 -3.08 -6.70
CA ILE A 33 -3.16 -2.36 -7.56
C ILE A 33 -4.24 -3.29 -8.10
N TYR A 34 -5.44 -2.75 -8.26
CA TYR A 34 -6.59 -3.50 -8.77
C TYR A 34 -7.35 -2.69 -9.82
N PRO A 35 -7.92 -3.35 -10.84
CA PRO A 35 -8.77 -2.66 -11.81
C PRO A 35 -10.11 -2.20 -11.18
N ALA A 36 -10.60 -2.89 -10.16
CA ALA A 36 -11.89 -2.63 -9.54
C ALA A 36 -11.76 -2.22 -8.07
N ARG A 37 -12.52 -1.19 -7.66
CA ARG A 37 -12.56 -0.69 -6.27
C ARG A 37 -12.90 -1.77 -5.24
N PRO A 38 -13.92 -2.64 -5.46
CA PRO A 38 -14.28 -3.65 -4.48
C PRO A 38 -13.15 -4.65 -4.20
N ALA A 39 -12.36 -4.99 -5.22
CA ALA A 39 -11.20 -5.87 -5.06
C ALA A 39 -10.10 -5.23 -4.19
N ALA A 40 -9.80 -3.94 -4.43
CA ALA A 40 -8.86 -3.20 -3.60
C ALA A 40 -9.34 -3.05 -2.15
N MET A 41 -10.65 -2.88 -1.93
CA MET A 41 -11.22 -2.80 -0.58
C MET A 41 -11.12 -4.13 0.16
N ALA A 42 -11.48 -5.24 -0.48
CA ALA A 42 -11.36 -6.58 0.12
C ALA A 42 -9.91 -6.89 0.52
N ASP A 43 -8.96 -6.52 -0.33
CA ASP A 43 -7.54 -6.66 -0.04
C ASP A 43 -7.06 -5.78 1.12
N ARG A 44 -7.47 -4.50 1.15
CA ARG A 44 -7.19 -3.59 2.27
C ARG A 44 -7.72 -4.19 3.58
N ASP A 45 -8.94 -4.71 3.59
CA ASP A 45 -9.57 -5.28 4.78
C ASP A 45 -8.82 -6.54 5.25
N TRP A 46 -8.40 -7.39 4.31
CA TRP A 46 -7.56 -8.55 4.61
C TRP A 46 -6.19 -8.15 5.18
N ARG A 47 -5.51 -7.15 4.60
CA ARG A 47 -4.24 -6.62 5.12
C ARG A 47 -4.41 -5.99 6.50
N GLU A 48 -5.51 -5.30 6.77
CA GLU A 48 -5.81 -4.77 8.11
C GLU A 48 -6.06 -5.86 9.15
N GLN A 49 -6.73 -6.96 8.78
CA GLN A 49 -6.87 -8.12 9.67
C GLN A 49 -5.51 -8.70 10.06
N GLN A 50 -4.56 -8.78 9.11
CA GLN A 50 -3.19 -9.18 9.41
C GLN A 50 -2.50 -8.20 10.35
N VAL A 51 -2.60 -6.88 10.14
CA VAL A 51 -2.02 -5.89 11.06
C VAL A 51 -2.54 -6.09 12.48
N ARG A 52 -3.84 -6.34 12.64
CA ARG A 52 -4.45 -6.61 13.94
C ARG A 52 -3.90 -7.88 14.58
N ALA A 53 -3.77 -8.96 13.81
CA ALA A 53 -3.19 -10.21 14.29
C ALA A 53 -1.72 -10.05 14.73
N TYR A 54 -0.94 -9.24 14.02
CA TYR A 54 0.49 -9.00 14.31
C TYR A 54 0.76 -7.75 15.17
N ALA A 55 -0.27 -7.03 15.62
CA ALA A 55 -0.11 -5.76 16.32
C ALA A 55 0.75 -5.89 17.59
N SER A 56 0.56 -6.96 18.36
CA SER A 56 1.35 -7.24 19.57
C SER A 56 2.83 -7.46 19.24
N PHE A 57 3.14 -8.19 18.17
CA PHE A 57 4.50 -8.43 17.71
C PHE A 57 5.18 -7.16 17.17
N LEU A 58 4.46 -6.36 16.38
CA LEU A 58 4.96 -5.07 15.86
C LEU A 58 5.31 -4.11 17.01
N ARG A 59 4.48 -4.05 18.06
CA ARG A 59 4.76 -3.25 19.25
C ARG A 59 6.01 -3.72 20.00
N GLN A 60 6.16 -5.04 20.19
CA GLN A 60 7.33 -5.61 20.87
C GLN A 60 8.63 -5.32 20.10
N THR A 61 8.57 -5.34 18.77
CA THR A 61 9.72 -5.06 17.89
C THR A 61 9.91 -3.57 17.59
N ARG A 62 9.16 -2.68 18.25
CA ARG A 62 9.16 -1.21 18.04
C ARG A 62 8.97 -0.80 16.59
N GLN A 63 8.30 -1.64 15.80
CA GLN A 63 8.00 -1.33 14.42
C GLN A 63 6.72 -0.50 14.31
N PRO A 64 6.70 0.52 13.43
CA PRO A 64 5.50 1.31 13.21
C PRO A 64 4.38 0.43 12.66
N VAL A 65 3.18 0.59 13.22
CA VAL A 65 1.99 -0.15 12.79
C VAL A 65 1.54 0.37 11.42
N PRO A 66 1.48 -0.50 10.39
CA PRO A 66 1.02 -0.11 9.05
C PRO A 66 -0.45 0.25 9.06
N ARG A 67 -0.81 1.29 8.31
CA ARG A 67 -2.20 1.63 7.98
C ARG A 67 -2.41 1.49 6.48
N TYR A 68 -3.50 0.83 6.09
CA TYR A 68 -3.85 0.64 4.69
C TYR A 68 -5.01 1.54 4.28
N SER A 69 -4.93 2.11 3.09
CA SER A 69 -5.97 2.93 2.49
C SER A 69 -6.13 2.58 1.01
N VAL A 70 -7.28 2.90 0.43
CA VAL A 70 -7.56 2.67 -1.00
C VAL A 70 -7.69 4.03 -1.68
N THR A 71 -6.90 4.25 -2.72
CA THR A 71 -6.94 5.49 -3.51
C THR A 71 -6.91 5.18 -5.01
N PRO A 72 -7.66 5.92 -5.84
CA PRO A 72 -7.49 5.83 -7.28
C PRO A 72 -6.14 6.46 -7.67
N ILE A 73 -5.38 5.79 -8.52
CA ILE A 73 -4.12 6.28 -9.11
C ILE A 73 -4.14 5.99 -10.60
N ARG A 74 -3.23 6.59 -11.38
CA ARG A 74 -3.01 6.15 -12.75
C ARG A 74 -1.90 5.10 -12.78
N ARG A 75 -2.03 4.13 -13.68
CA ARG A 75 -0.93 3.15 -13.89
C ARG A 75 0.37 3.84 -14.31
N ALA A 76 0.29 4.97 -15.00
CA ALA A 76 1.45 5.77 -15.39
C ALA A 76 2.17 6.44 -14.20
N ASP A 77 1.47 6.65 -13.08
CA ASP A 77 2.05 7.23 -11.86
C ASP A 77 2.80 6.19 -11.01
N LEU A 78 2.73 4.91 -11.38
CA LEU A 78 3.46 3.86 -10.69
C LEU A 78 4.97 4.02 -10.94
N PRO A 79 5.80 3.88 -9.89
CA PRO A 79 7.24 3.80 -10.08
C PRO A 79 7.60 2.67 -11.05
N ARG A 80 8.50 2.91 -12.00
CA ARG A 80 8.91 1.89 -13.00
C ARG A 80 9.40 0.57 -12.40
N ALA A 81 9.99 0.63 -11.21
CA ALA A 81 10.48 -0.54 -10.45
C ALA A 81 9.51 -0.99 -9.34
N TRP A 82 8.25 -0.57 -9.41
CA TRP A 82 7.25 -0.96 -8.43
C TRP A 82 7.04 -2.49 -8.46
N ARG A 83 7.04 -3.09 -7.27
CA ARG A 83 6.71 -4.49 -7.04
C ARG A 83 5.66 -4.54 -5.94
N PRO A 84 4.67 -5.43 -6.05
CA PRO A 84 3.65 -5.56 -5.01
C PRO A 84 4.29 -5.93 -3.68
N LEU A 85 3.86 -5.25 -2.62
CA LEU A 85 4.36 -5.49 -1.28
C LEU A 85 3.75 -6.81 -0.77
N PRO A 86 4.56 -7.83 -0.48
CA PRO A 86 4.04 -9.07 0.05
C PRO A 86 3.31 -8.83 1.38
N ALA A 87 2.34 -9.68 1.66
CA ALA A 87 1.54 -9.58 2.86
C ALA A 87 2.41 -9.61 4.13
N LEU A 88 1.94 -8.95 5.19
CA LEU A 88 2.63 -8.91 6.49
C LEU A 88 2.98 -10.30 7.03
N GLY A 89 2.09 -11.27 6.81
CA GLY A 89 2.32 -12.67 7.16
C GLY A 89 3.54 -13.29 6.47
N PHE A 90 3.84 -12.89 5.23
CA PHE A 90 5.04 -13.33 4.51
C PHE A 90 6.30 -12.65 5.03
N LEU A 91 6.19 -11.38 5.40
CA LEU A 91 7.32 -10.59 5.85
C LEU A 91 7.68 -10.85 7.32
N ARG A 92 6.92 -11.67 8.08
CA ARG A 92 7.07 -11.81 9.55
C ARG A 92 7.13 -10.45 10.26
N GLY A 93 6.36 -9.48 9.75
CA GLY A 93 6.42 -8.11 10.23
C GLY A 93 7.74 -7.38 9.95
N GLN A 94 8.60 -7.80 9.02
CA GLN A 94 9.77 -7.05 8.56
C GLN A 94 9.39 -6.15 7.37
N PHE A 95 9.30 -4.84 7.59
CA PHE A 95 9.21 -3.89 6.48
C PHE A 95 10.63 -3.56 5.99
N ILE A 96 11.01 -4.07 4.80
CA ILE A 96 12.29 -3.75 4.13
C ILE A 96 12.32 -2.30 3.67
#